data_AF-G0EDF7-F1
#
_entry.id   AF-G0EDF7-F1
#
_cell.length_a   1.000
_cell.length_b   1.000
_cell.length_c   1.000
_cell.angle_alpha   90.00
_cell.angle_beta   90.00
_cell.angle_gamma   90.00
#
_symmetry.space_group_name_H-M   'P 1'
#
loop_
_entity.id
_entity.type
_entity.pdbx_description
1 polymer ?
#
loop_
_entity_poly.entity_id
_entity_poly.type
_entity_poly.pdbx_seq_one_letter_code
_entity_poly.pdbx_strand_id
1 'polypeptide(L)'
;MGEAMSGISGKETVQLRLVNVIIAAYQYALHKTLGSSSGAMTQLLITNLGDELVHMLEETGVSITAETDPADAISNALRELGIAKHVEVVKPETQSVGEEYIIKVYDSVFREIPKFLAKLGVKYTLSPEALLVAAIIRAYLRKKDPNARVNVTVDEYAPDKPLTIRVKILRALKT
;
A
#
# COMPACT_ATOMS: atom_id res chain seq x y z
N MET A 1 -14.30 11.92 33.92
CA MET A 1 -14.66 11.06 32.77
C MET A 1 -13.36 10.75 32.06
N GLY A 2 -12.99 9.46 31.99
CA GLY A 2 -11.63 9.00 31.77
C GLY A 2 -11.12 9.18 30.34
N GLU A 3 -9.90 9.67 30.22
CA GLU A 3 -9.08 9.58 29.03
C GLU A 3 -8.63 8.13 28.84
N ALA A 4 -9.25 7.43 27.90
CA ALA A 4 -8.69 6.19 27.36
C ALA A 4 -7.64 6.53 26.30
N MET A 5 -6.45 6.97 26.75
CA MET A 5 -5.27 6.86 25.88
C MET A 5 -4.92 5.37 25.79
N SER A 6 -5.35 4.72 24.71
CA SER A 6 -4.94 3.35 24.38
C SER A 6 -3.45 3.37 24.03
N GLY A 7 -2.62 3.17 25.06
CA GLY A 7 -1.17 3.15 24.96
C GLY A 7 -0.69 1.96 24.13
N ILE A 8 -0.04 2.27 23.02
CA ILE A 8 0.93 1.35 22.42
C ILE A 8 2.03 1.16 23.47
N SER A 9 2.33 -0.09 23.82
CA SER A 9 3.39 -0.41 24.79
C SER A 9 4.71 0.24 24.36
N GLY A 10 5.54 0.68 25.31
CA GLY A 10 6.85 1.26 25.00
C GLY A 10 7.74 0.35 24.14
N LYS A 11 7.56 -0.98 24.25
CA LYS A 11 8.23 -1.97 23.40
C LYS A 11 7.69 -2.01 21.96
N GLU A 12 6.37 -1.94 21.78
CA GLU A 12 5.72 -1.90 20.46
C GLU A 12 6.12 -0.63 19.70
N THR A 13 6.26 0.50 20.41
CA THR A 13 6.72 1.77 19.81
C THR A 13 8.16 1.66 19.30
N VAL A 14 9.05 0.97 20.03
CA VAL A 14 10.45 0.75 19.61
C VAL A 14 10.52 -0.17 18.40
N GLN A 15 9.73 -1.25 18.38
CA GLN A 15 9.68 -2.18 17.25
C GLN A 15 9.19 -1.49 15.96
N LEU A 16 8.13 -0.68 16.05
CA LEU A 16 7.62 0.04 14.89
C LEU A 16 8.63 1.06 14.31
N ARG A 17 9.35 1.77 15.18
CA ARG A 17 10.42 2.68 14.75
C ARG A 17 11.52 1.93 14.00
N LEU A 18 11.93 0.77 14.52
CA LEU A 18 12.93 -0.07 13.86
C LEU A 18 12.44 -0.55 12.49
N VAL A 19 11.20 -1.02 12.39
CA VAL A 19 10.59 -1.44 11.11
C VAL A 19 10.59 -0.29 10.11
N ASN A 20 10.18 0.91 10.51
CA ASN A 20 10.19 2.10 9.64
C ASN A 20 11.60 2.45 9.14
N VAL A 21 12.61 2.36 10.00
CA VAL A 21 14.01 2.61 9.62
C VAL A 21 14.51 1.56 8.63
N ILE A 22 14.21 0.29 8.86
CA ILE A 22 14.62 -0.81 7.98
C ILE A 22 14.00 -0.65 6.59
N ILE A 23 12.69 -0.38 6.51
CA ILE A 23 12.01 -0.16 5.23
C ILE A 23 12.59 1.05 4.51
N ALA A 24 12.78 2.18 5.21
CA ALA A 24 13.41 3.37 4.63
C ALA A 24 14.82 3.07 4.09
N ALA A 25 15.62 2.30 4.82
CA ALA A 25 16.97 1.93 4.39
C ALA A 25 16.97 1.08 3.12
N TYR A 26 16.11 0.06 3.01
CA TYR A 26 15.99 -0.74 1.79
C TYR A 26 15.49 0.08 0.60
N GLN A 27 14.50 0.96 0.82
CA GLN A 27 14.01 1.83 -0.25
C GLN A 27 15.08 2.84 -0.71
N TYR A 28 15.85 3.40 0.21
CA TYR A 28 16.99 4.25 -0.11
C TYR A 28 18.03 3.50 -0.95
N ALA A 29 18.41 2.28 -0.54
CA ALA A 29 19.37 1.46 -1.26
C ALA A 29 18.87 1.11 -2.67
N LEU A 30 17.61 0.69 -2.81
CA LEU A 30 16.99 0.41 -4.11
C LEU A 30 16.96 1.65 -5.00
N HIS A 31 16.61 2.81 -4.45
CA HIS A 31 16.60 4.06 -5.22
C HIS A 31 18.01 4.46 -5.69
N LYS A 32 19.03 4.33 -4.84
CA LYS A 32 20.42 4.62 -5.23
C LYS A 32 20.96 3.67 -6.30
N THR A 33 20.57 2.40 -6.24
CA THR A 33 21.00 1.39 -7.23
C THR A 33 20.27 1.55 -8.56
N LEU A 34 18.97 1.89 -8.54
CA LEU A 34 18.12 1.85 -9.73
C LEU A 34 17.85 3.23 -10.34
N GLY A 35 18.05 4.31 -9.60
CA GLY A 35 17.79 5.68 -10.05
C GLY A 35 16.39 5.85 -10.66
N SER A 36 16.35 6.28 -11.93
CA SER A 36 15.12 6.47 -12.71
C SER A 36 14.34 5.17 -12.97
N SER A 37 14.97 4.00 -12.86
CA SER A 37 14.32 2.69 -13.06
C SER A 37 13.52 2.21 -11.85
N SER A 38 13.49 2.99 -10.76
CA SER A 38 12.71 2.68 -9.55
C SER A 38 11.22 2.48 -9.83
N GLY A 39 10.64 3.23 -10.77
CA GLY A 39 9.24 3.05 -11.18
C GLY A 39 8.97 1.71 -11.89
N ALA A 40 9.90 1.23 -12.71
CA ALA A 40 9.78 -0.08 -13.34
C ALA A 40 9.86 -1.22 -12.30
N MET A 41 10.73 -1.05 -11.31
CA MET A 41 10.83 -1.99 -10.19
C MET A 41 9.56 -2.01 -9.33
N THR A 42 8.94 -0.86 -9.05
CA THR A 42 7.62 -0.80 -8.40
C THR A 42 6.60 -1.67 -9.14
N GLN A 43 6.55 -1.58 -10.47
CA GLN A 43 5.66 -2.40 -11.28
C GLN A 43 6.01 -3.89 -11.23
N LEU A 44 7.29 -4.25 -11.20
CA LEU A 44 7.72 -5.64 -11.03
C LEU A 44 7.36 -6.20 -9.65
N LEU A 45 7.53 -5.43 -8.59
CA LEU A 45 7.15 -5.82 -7.23
C LEU A 45 5.64 -6.09 -7.15
N ILE A 46 4.81 -5.18 -7.68
CA ILE A 46 3.34 -5.38 -7.71
C ILE A 46 2.98 -6.62 -8.55
N THR A 47 3.69 -6.84 -9.67
CA THR A 47 3.38 -7.95 -10.59
C THR A 47 3.77 -9.31 -10.00
N ASN A 48 4.95 -9.41 -9.40
CA ASN A 48 5.53 -10.67 -8.97
C ASN A 48 5.20 -11.00 -7.51
N LEU A 49 5.15 -9.99 -6.65
CA LEU A 49 4.84 -10.18 -5.23
C LEU A 49 3.37 -9.94 -4.91
N GLY A 50 2.58 -9.34 -5.80
CA GLY A 50 1.19 -9.00 -5.48
C GLY A 50 0.34 -10.22 -5.10
N ASP A 51 0.39 -11.28 -5.90
CA ASP A 51 -0.40 -12.49 -5.60
C ASP A 51 0.17 -13.23 -4.38
N GLU A 52 1.49 -13.34 -4.31
CA GLU A 52 2.19 -13.99 -3.20
C GLU A 52 1.93 -13.28 -1.87
N LEU A 53 1.90 -11.94 -1.87
CA LEU A 53 1.60 -11.14 -0.69
C LEU A 53 0.16 -11.39 -0.20
N VAL A 54 -0.80 -11.54 -1.12
CA VAL A 54 -2.18 -11.90 -0.76
C VAL A 54 -2.21 -13.27 -0.10
N HIS A 55 -1.56 -14.28 -0.71
CA HIS A 55 -1.48 -15.62 -0.15
C HIS A 55 -0.82 -15.65 1.24
N MET A 56 0.32 -14.98 1.40
CA MET A 56 1.01 -14.88 2.69
C MET A 56 0.12 -14.23 3.77
N LEU A 57 -0.67 -13.22 3.42
CA LEU A 57 -1.55 -12.56 4.37
C LEU A 57 -2.74 -13.46 4.78
N GLU A 58 -3.28 -14.23 3.84
CA GLU A 58 -4.31 -15.22 4.15
C GLU A 58 -3.78 -16.32 5.08
N GLU A 59 -2.54 -16.76 4.89
CA GLU A 59 -1.88 -17.69 5.82
C GLU A 59 -1.72 -17.13 7.23
N THR A 60 -1.58 -15.80 7.37
CA THR A 60 -1.57 -15.14 8.70
C THR A 60 -2.96 -14.96 9.30
N GLY A 61 -4.03 -15.35 8.59
CA GLY A 61 -5.42 -15.25 9.03
C GLY A 61 -6.11 -13.92 8.66
N VAL A 62 -5.45 -13.03 7.92
CA VAL A 62 -6.09 -11.83 7.36
C VAL A 62 -6.86 -12.24 6.12
N SER A 63 -8.18 -12.13 6.15
CA SER A 63 -9.03 -12.56 5.03
C SER A 63 -8.99 -11.51 3.91
N ILE A 64 -8.26 -11.81 2.84
CA ILE A 64 -8.08 -10.92 1.69
C ILE A 64 -8.92 -11.36 0.47
N THR A 65 -9.39 -12.60 0.39
CA THR A 65 -10.27 -13.11 -0.68
C THR A 65 -11.59 -13.70 -0.11
N ALA A 66 -12.74 -13.80 -0.82
CA ALA A 66 -12.99 -13.68 -2.25
C ALA A 66 -14.36 -13.08 -2.69
N GLU A 67 -15.25 -12.66 -1.79
CA GLU A 67 -16.59 -12.12 -2.17
C GLU A 67 -16.87 -10.69 -1.71
N THR A 68 -15.93 -10.08 -1.01
CA THR A 68 -16.04 -8.72 -0.48
C THR A 68 -15.60 -7.69 -1.51
N ASP A 69 -16.28 -6.55 -1.49
CA ASP A 69 -15.92 -5.39 -2.28
C ASP A 69 -14.47 -4.95 -1.97
N PRO A 70 -13.66 -4.57 -2.98
CA PRO A 70 -12.25 -4.25 -2.76
C PRO A 70 -12.05 -3.11 -1.76
N ALA A 71 -13.01 -2.18 -1.63
CA ALA A 71 -12.92 -1.11 -0.62
C ALA A 71 -12.97 -1.66 0.81
N ASP A 72 -13.84 -2.65 1.05
CA ASP A 72 -13.98 -3.28 2.36
C ASP A 72 -12.75 -4.12 2.68
N ALA A 73 -12.27 -4.90 1.70
CA ALA A 73 -11.06 -5.72 1.86
C ALA A 73 -9.82 -4.86 2.21
N ILE A 74 -9.63 -3.72 1.52
CA ILE A 74 -8.55 -2.77 1.82
C ILE A 74 -8.67 -2.23 3.25
N SER A 75 -9.86 -1.75 3.61
CA SER A 75 -10.10 -1.10 4.90
C SER A 75 -9.94 -2.09 6.06
N ASN A 76 -10.42 -3.33 5.88
CA ASN A 76 -10.27 -4.40 6.85
C ASN A 76 -8.81 -4.82 7.01
N ALA A 77 -8.10 -5.12 5.91
CA ALA A 77 -6.71 -5.55 5.97
C ALA A 77 -5.81 -4.51 6.65
N LEU A 78 -5.93 -3.22 6.29
CA LEU A 78 -5.13 -2.16 6.90
C LEU A 78 -5.42 -1.97 8.39
N ARG A 79 -6.67 -2.21 8.82
CA ARG A 79 -7.08 -2.11 10.22
C ARG A 79 -6.65 -3.33 11.05
N GLU A 80 -6.87 -4.54 10.54
CA GLU A 80 -6.51 -5.80 11.20
C GLU A 80 -5.00 -5.93 11.38
N LEU A 81 -4.22 -5.49 10.39
CA LEU A 81 -2.76 -5.42 10.47
C LEU A 81 -2.26 -4.28 11.36
N GLY A 82 -3.16 -3.45 11.91
CA GLY A 82 -2.79 -2.29 12.73
C GLY A 82 -2.05 -1.20 11.96
N ILE A 83 -2.14 -1.18 10.63
CA ILE A 83 -1.44 -0.22 9.77
C ILE A 83 -2.11 1.15 9.86
N ALA A 84 -3.44 1.19 9.78
CA ALA A 84 -4.23 2.42 9.86
C ALA A 84 -5.60 2.16 10.46
N LYS A 85 -6.09 3.09 11.30
CA LYS A 85 -7.42 2.98 11.92
C LYS A 85 -8.54 3.53 11.04
N HIS A 86 -8.22 4.52 10.20
CA HIS A 86 -9.18 5.19 9.32
C HIS A 86 -8.67 5.17 7.88
N VAL A 87 -9.51 4.66 6.98
CA VAL A 87 -9.22 4.52 5.55
C VAL A 87 -10.48 4.90 4.79
N GLU A 88 -10.31 5.75 3.77
CA GLU A 88 -11.38 6.07 2.82
C GLU A 88 -11.02 5.50 1.45
N VAL A 89 -11.97 4.83 0.81
CA VAL A 89 -11.78 4.27 -0.52
C VAL A 89 -12.88 4.81 -1.45
N VAL A 90 -12.46 5.50 -2.50
CA VAL A 90 -13.31 5.92 -3.62
C VAL A 90 -13.10 4.93 -4.75
N LYS A 91 -14.20 4.30 -5.17
CA LYS A 91 -14.21 3.30 -6.24
C LYS A 91 -14.47 3.97 -7.59
N PRO A 92 -13.90 3.43 -8.68
CA PRO A 92 -14.32 3.80 -10.02
C PRO A 92 -15.75 3.28 -10.28
N GLU A 93 -16.52 3.98 -11.11
CA GLU A 93 -17.91 3.63 -11.38
C GLU A 93 -18.06 2.31 -12.13
N THR A 94 -17.19 2.05 -13.10
CA THR A 94 -17.35 0.91 -14.03
C THR A 94 -16.24 -0.14 -13.95
N GLN A 95 -15.17 0.15 -13.21
CA GLN A 95 -13.95 -0.68 -13.14
C GLN A 95 -13.31 -0.91 -14.52
N SER A 96 -13.38 0.09 -15.39
CA SER A 96 -12.85 0.07 -16.76
C SER A 96 -11.38 0.48 -16.81
N VAL A 97 -10.69 0.10 -17.89
CA VAL A 97 -9.32 0.52 -18.17
C VAL A 97 -9.22 2.04 -18.17
N GLY A 98 -8.24 2.58 -17.44
CA GLY A 98 -8.02 4.01 -17.31
C GLY A 98 -8.68 4.62 -16.07
N GLU A 99 -9.67 3.96 -15.47
CA GLU A 99 -10.27 4.39 -14.21
C GLU A 99 -9.37 4.06 -13.01
N GLU A 100 -9.61 4.75 -11.89
CA GLU A 100 -8.75 4.69 -10.72
C GLU A 100 -9.55 4.43 -9.44
N TYR A 101 -9.00 3.59 -8.58
CA TYR A 101 -9.34 3.61 -7.16
C TYR A 101 -8.51 4.69 -6.47
N ILE A 102 -9.14 5.47 -5.59
CA ILE A 102 -8.46 6.47 -4.77
C ILE A 102 -8.60 6.07 -3.31
N ILE A 103 -7.48 5.77 -2.65
CA ILE A 103 -7.42 5.33 -1.27
C ILE A 103 -6.73 6.42 -0.46
N LYS A 104 -7.37 6.87 0.62
CA LYS A 104 -6.78 7.79 1.59
C LYS A 104 -6.56 7.04 2.89
N VAL A 105 -5.30 6.92 3.29
CA VAL A 105 -4.90 6.25 4.53
C VAL A 105 -4.51 7.30 5.55
N TYR A 106 -5.24 7.34 6.67
CA TYR A 106 -5.01 8.30 7.75
C TYR A 106 -4.19 7.66 8.87
N ASP A 107 -3.30 8.45 9.47
CA ASP A 107 -2.49 8.05 10.63
C ASP A 107 -1.76 6.72 10.48
N SER A 108 -1.25 6.45 9.28
CA SER A 108 -0.48 5.23 9.03
C SER A 108 0.72 5.12 9.98
N VAL A 109 0.96 3.92 10.48
CA VAL A 109 2.16 3.57 11.23
C VAL A 109 3.47 3.79 10.44
N PHE A 110 3.40 3.78 9.10
CA PHE A 110 4.53 3.97 8.18
C PHE A 110 4.76 5.44 7.77
N ARG A 111 4.00 6.40 8.33
CA ARG A 111 4.03 7.82 7.95
C ARG A 111 5.39 8.51 8.11
N GLU A 112 6.31 7.94 8.89
CA GLU A 112 7.66 8.48 9.09
C GLU A 112 8.64 8.12 7.96
N ILE A 113 8.39 7.04 7.21
CA ILE A 113 9.25 6.59 6.09
C ILE A 113 9.47 7.70 5.03
N PRO A 114 8.42 8.34 4.47
CA PRO A 114 8.62 9.40 3.48
C PRO A 114 9.43 10.58 4.04
N LYS A 115 9.31 10.89 5.33
CA LYS A 115 10.11 11.95 5.98
C LYS A 115 11.59 11.58 6.04
N PHE A 116 11.93 10.31 6.33
CA PHE A 116 13.30 9.84 6.30
C PHE A 116 13.88 9.90 4.88
N LEU A 117 13.15 9.41 3.89
CA LEU A 117 13.60 9.40 2.50
C LEU A 117 13.77 10.80 1.91
N ALA A 118 12.87 11.74 2.23
CA ALA A 118 12.97 13.13 1.80
C ALA A 118 14.26 13.80 2.33
N LYS A 119 14.63 13.56 3.59
CA LYS A 119 15.90 14.04 4.18
C LYS A 119 17.13 13.50 3.45
N LEU A 120 17.01 12.34 2.81
CA LEU A 120 18.07 11.70 2.03
C LEU A 120 18.01 12.05 0.53
N GLY A 121 17.10 12.95 0.13
CA GLY A 121 16.89 13.34 -1.26
C GLY A 121 16.29 12.25 -2.14
N VAL A 122 15.57 11.29 -1.54
CA VAL A 122 14.95 10.15 -2.24
C VAL A 122 13.44 10.31 -2.29
N LYS A 123 12.87 10.16 -3.49
CA LYS A 123 11.42 10.14 -3.68
C LYS A 123 10.84 8.83 -3.16
N TYR A 124 9.75 8.92 -2.40
CA TYR A 124 8.97 7.77 -1.99
C TYR A 124 8.18 7.22 -3.18
N THR A 125 8.51 6.00 -3.62
CA THR A 125 7.99 5.43 -4.89
C THR A 125 6.89 4.41 -4.68
N LEU A 126 6.98 3.59 -3.65
CA LEU A 126 5.98 2.59 -3.30
C LEU A 126 5.93 2.44 -1.78
N SER A 127 4.83 2.85 -1.18
CA SER A 127 4.62 2.66 0.25
C SER A 127 4.19 1.21 0.55
N PRO A 128 4.44 0.68 1.76
CA PRO A 128 3.91 -0.63 2.15
C PRO A 128 2.40 -0.73 1.97
N GLU A 129 1.65 0.32 2.33
CA GLU A 129 0.21 0.42 2.15
C GLU A 129 -0.17 0.39 0.67
N ALA A 130 0.57 1.11 -0.17
CA ALA A 130 0.33 1.15 -1.61
C ALA A 130 0.59 -0.20 -2.27
N LEU A 131 1.62 -0.94 -1.84
CA LEU A 131 1.86 -2.30 -2.31
C LEU A 131 0.71 -3.23 -1.92
N LEU A 132 0.27 -3.19 -0.66
CA LEU A 132 -0.84 -4.01 -0.18
C LEU A 132 -2.14 -3.68 -0.91
N VAL A 133 -2.52 -2.40 -0.99
CA VAL A 133 -3.72 -1.93 -1.70
C VAL A 133 -3.70 -2.38 -3.16
N ALA A 134 -2.56 -2.25 -3.83
CA ALA A 134 -2.41 -2.69 -5.21
C ALA A 134 -2.56 -4.20 -5.38
N ALA A 135 -1.99 -4.98 -4.45
CA ALA A 135 -2.12 -6.43 -4.43
C ALA A 135 -3.59 -6.85 -4.28
N ILE A 136 -4.33 -6.26 -3.35
CA ILE A 136 -5.76 -6.53 -3.12
C ILE A 136 -6.59 -6.19 -4.37
N ILE A 137 -6.44 -4.98 -4.92
CA ILE A 137 -7.20 -4.56 -6.10
C ILE A 137 -6.87 -5.45 -7.30
N ARG A 138 -5.60 -5.77 -7.51
CA ARG A 138 -5.17 -6.64 -8.60
C ARG A 138 -5.74 -8.05 -8.44
N ALA A 139 -5.68 -8.65 -7.25
CA ALA A 139 -6.26 -9.95 -6.98
C ALA A 139 -7.77 -9.96 -7.23
N TYR A 140 -8.49 -8.89 -6.85
CA TYR A 140 -9.91 -8.72 -7.15
C TYR A 140 -10.18 -8.66 -8.66
N LEU A 141 -9.45 -7.83 -9.41
CA LEU A 141 -9.62 -7.70 -10.86
C LEU A 141 -9.28 -8.99 -11.62
N ARG A 142 -8.29 -9.75 -11.13
CA ARG A 142 -7.84 -11.00 -11.78
C ARG A 142 -8.86 -12.14 -11.75
N LYS A 143 -9.88 -12.04 -10.90
CA LYS A 143 -11.04 -12.95 -10.96
C LYS A 143 -11.87 -12.76 -12.23
N LYS A 144 -11.89 -11.54 -12.78
CA LYS A 144 -12.63 -11.20 -14.01
C LYS A 144 -11.74 -11.32 -15.24
N ASP A 145 -10.48 -10.88 -15.13
CA ASP A 145 -9.48 -10.96 -16.20
C ASP A 145 -8.12 -11.40 -15.62
N PRO A 146 -7.68 -12.66 -15.83
CA PRO A 146 -6.39 -13.16 -15.31
C PRO A 146 -5.17 -12.31 -15.70
N ASN A 147 -5.27 -11.49 -16.74
CA ASN A 147 -4.22 -10.59 -17.21
C ASN A 147 -4.39 -9.15 -16.72
N ALA A 148 -5.32 -8.89 -15.79
CA ALA A 148 -5.53 -7.57 -15.21
C ALA A 148 -4.25 -7.04 -14.56
N ARG A 149 -3.96 -5.78 -14.87
CA ARG A 149 -2.80 -5.04 -14.36
C ARG A 149 -3.26 -3.75 -13.71
N VAL A 150 -2.47 -3.27 -12.78
CA VAL A 150 -2.69 -1.98 -12.13
C VAL A 150 -1.41 -1.17 -12.12
N ASN A 151 -1.53 0.14 -12.26
CA ASN A 151 -0.46 1.08 -11.97
C ASN A 151 -0.76 1.76 -10.63
N VAL A 152 0.28 1.99 -9.82
CA VAL A 152 0.14 2.59 -8.51
C VAL A 152 0.89 3.90 -8.50
N THR A 153 0.25 4.94 -8.01
CA THR A 153 0.88 6.23 -7.74
C THR A 153 0.56 6.61 -6.30
N VAL A 154 1.59 7.06 -5.59
CA VAL A 154 1.44 7.64 -4.27
C VAL A 154 1.62 9.14 -4.43
N ASP A 155 0.60 9.91 -4.05
CA ASP A 155 0.67 11.37 -4.07
C ASP A 155 1.74 11.84 -3.08
N GLU A 156 2.25 13.06 -3.26
CA GLU A 156 3.28 13.61 -2.38
C GLU A 156 2.80 13.63 -0.92
N TYR A 157 3.57 12.98 -0.05
CA TYR A 157 3.25 12.90 1.36
C TYR A 157 3.37 14.28 2.01
N ALA A 158 2.34 14.68 2.73
CA ALA A 158 2.36 15.84 3.62
C ALA A 158 1.96 15.39 5.04
N PRO A 159 2.62 15.88 6.10
CA PRO A 159 2.35 15.44 7.49
C PRO A 159 0.89 15.57 7.93
N ASP A 160 0.21 16.62 7.45
CA ASP A 160 -1.17 16.96 7.84
C ASP A 160 -2.22 16.45 6.84
N LYS A 161 -1.81 15.60 5.90
CA LYS A 161 -2.70 15.02 4.88
C LYS A 161 -2.66 13.49 4.95
N PRO A 162 -3.77 12.82 4.59
CA PRO A 162 -3.72 11.38 4.42
C PRO A 162 -2.75 11.00 3.31
N LEU A 163 -2.13 9.83 3.46
CA LEU A 163 -1.43 9.19 2.35
C LEU A 163 -2.45 8.85 1.28
N THR A 164 -2.36 9.50 0.12
CA THR A 164 -3.27 9.26 -1.00
C THR A 164 -2.61 8.31 -2.00
N ILE A 165 -3.24 7.16 -2.22
CA ILE A 165 -2.81 6.11 -3.13
C ILE A 165 -3.82 6.05 -4.26
N ARG A 166 -3.31 6.11 -5.49
CA ARG A 166 -4.10 5.97 -6.72
C ARG A 166 -3.73 4.67 -7.39
N VAL A 167 -4.72 3.82 -7.64
CA VAL A 167 -4.54 2.56 -8.32
C VAL A 167 -5.33 2.58 -9.62
N LYS A 168 -4.61 2.77 -10.72
CA LYS A 168 -5.17 2.86 -12.07
C LYS A 168 -5.27 1.49 -12.70
N ILE A 169 -6.44 1.16 -13.25
CA ILE A 169 -6.67 -0.07 -13.99
C ILE A 169 -5.98 0.04 -15.35
N LEU A 170 -5.11 -0.91 -15.66
CA LEU A 170 -4.38 -0.98 -16.92
C LEU A 170 -4.97 -2.05 -17.83
N ARG A 171 -4.70 -1.90 -19.13
CA ARG A 171 -5.02 -2.92 -20.12
C ARG A 171 -4.12 -4.15 -19.93
N ALA A 172 -4.69 -5.33 -20.08
CA ALA A 172 -3.92 -6.54 -20.31
C ALA A 172 -3.01 -6.34 -21.54
N LEU A 173 -1.76 -6.80 -21.46
CA LEU A 173 -0.92 -6.90 -22.65
C LEU A 173 -1.55 -7.98 -23.54
N LYS A 174 -1.90 -7.63 -24.78
CA LYS A 174 -2.18 -8.65 -25.79
C LYS A 174 -0.84 -9.34 -26.08
N THR A 175 -0.73 -10.60 -25.68
CA THR A 175 0.28 -11.53 -26.20
C THR A 175 -0.04 -11.87 -27.64
#